data_AF-A0A355G5S4-F1
#
_entry.id   AF-A0A355G5S4-F1
#
_cell.length_a   1.000
_cell.length_b   1.000
_cell.length_c   1.000
_cell.angle_alpha   90.00
_cell.angle_beta   90.00
_cell.angle_gamma   90.00
#
_symmetry.space_group_name_H-M   'P 1'
#
loop_
_entity.id
_entity.type
_entity.pdbx_description
1 polymer ?
#
loop_
_entity_poly.entity_id
_entity_poly.type
_entity_poly.pdbx_seq_one_letter_code
_entity_poly.pdbx_strand_id
1 'polypeptide(L)'
;QQAREAARRSTCKNSLKQIGLALHNYHSTHGTFPASRIGPYESTCTTCGLDSRFSAYIPLLPYIDQAPLFEQITGNLGSTSYVWNTGFP
;
A
#
# COMPACT_ATOMS: atom_id res chain seq x y z
N GLN A 1 1.05 2.40 35.48
CA GLN A 1 0.33 2.37 34.18
C GLN A 1 0.92 3.36 33.13
N GLN A 2 1.57 4.47 33.52
CA GLN A 2 2.23 5.42 32.59
C GLN A 2 3.31 4.79 31.68
N ALA A 3 4.07 3.80 32.14
CA ALA A 3 5.08 3.11 31.33
C ALA A 3 4.48 2.38 30.11
N ARG A 4 3.24 1.90 30.20
CA ARG A 4 2.54 1.23 29.08
C ARG A 4 2.14 2.25 28.01
N GLU A 5 1.75 3.45 28.41
CA GLU A 5 1.45 4.53 27.46
C GLU A 5 2.69 5.11 26.80
N ALA A 6 3.80 5.21 27.54
CA ALA A 6 5.09 5.57 26.95
C ALA A 6 5.52 4.52 25.92
N ALA A 7 5.39 3.22 26.24
CA ALA A 7 5.67 2.15 25.29
C ALA A 7 4.76 2.22 24.05
N ARG A 8 3.44 2.41 24.21
CA ARG A 8 2.51 2.58 23.08
C ARG A 8 2.85 3.77 22.18
N ARG A 9 3.26 4.90 22.78
CA ARG A 9 3.71 6.09 22.03
C ARG A 9 5.02 5.83 21.27
N SER A 10 5.97 5.14 21.90
CA SER A 10 7.23 4.76 21.25
C SER A 10 7.00 3.81 20.08
N THR A 11 6.12 2.81 20.23
CA THR A 11 5.76 1.90 19.14
C THR A 11 5.09 2.64 17.99
N CYS A 12 4.09 3.50 18.26
CA CYS A 12 3.43 4.30 17.24
C CYS A 12 4.42 5.20 16.48
N LYS A 13 5.33 5.89 17.20
CA LYS A 13 6.39 6.68 16.58
C LYS A 13 7.31 5.83 15.70
N ASN A 14 7.64 4.61 16.13
CA ASN A 14 8.49 3.73 15.35
C ASN A 14 7.78 3.24 14.07
N SER A 15 6.50 2.89 14.16
CA SER A 15 5.69 2.53 12.99
C SER A 15 5.59 3.67 11.99
N LEU A 16 5.39 4.92 12.45
CA LEU A 16 5.38 6.09 11.56
C LEU A 16 6.73 6.33 10.89
N LYS A 17 7.85 6.10 11.59
CA LYS A 17 9.20 6.18 11.00
C LYS A 17 9.40 5.14 9.91
N GLN A 18 8.95 3.90 10.13
CA GLN A 18 9.02 2.85 9.11
C GLN A 18 8.20 3.19 7.87
N ILE A 19 7.00 3.76 8.04
CA ILE A 19 6.18 4.24 6.91
C ILE A 19 6.87 5.38 6.15
N GLY A 20 7.46 6.35 6.87
CA GLY A 20 8.20 7.44 6.26
C GLY A 20 9.40 6.94 5.45
N LEU A 21 10.16 6.00 6.00
CA LEU A 21 11.28 5.36 5.29
C LEU A 21 10.80 4.61 4.04
N ALA A 22 9.70 3.86 4.15
CA ALA A 22 9.11 3.16 3.02
C ALA A 22 8.68 4.11 1.89
N LEU A 23 8.07 5.26 2.23
CA LEU A 23 7.71 6.29 1.26
C LEU A 23 8.93 6.88 0.54
N HIS A 24 10.01 7.17 1.27
CA HIS A 24 11.26 7.64 0.67
C HIS A 24 11.92 6.59 -0.23
N ASN A 25 11.90 5.32 0.18
CA ASN A 25 12.41 4.22 -0.64
C ASN A 25 11.59 4.04 -1.92
N TYR A 26 10.25 4.12 -1.83
CA TYR A 26 9.37 4.08 -3.00
C TYR A 26 9.62 5.26 -3.96
N HIS A 27 9.79 6.47 -3.43
CA HIS A 27 10.11 7.64 -4.24
C HIS A 27 11.49 7.54 -4.91
N SER A 28 12.48 6.95 -4.23
CA SER A 28 13.81 6.71 -4.80
C SER A 28 13.77 5.75 -5.99
N THR A 29 12.88 4.75 -5.96
CA THR A 29 12.77 3.73 -7.02
C THR A 29 11.82 4.11 -8.15
N HIS A 30 10.71 4.79 -7.86
CA HIS A 30 9.65 5.11 -8.82
C HIS A 30 9.60 6.60 -9.21
N GLY A 31 10.44 7.46 -8.61
CA GLY A 31 10.49 8.89 -8.88
C GLY A 31 9.24 9.68 -8.45
N THR A 32 8.27 9.01 -7.82
CA THR A 32 6.98 9.57 -7.44
C THR A 32 6.54 8.99 -6.09
N PHE A 33 5.62 9.66 -5.40
CA PHE A 33 4.96 9.09 -4.22
C PHE A 33 3.77 8.22 -4.64
N PRO A 34 3.40 7.20 -3.85
CA PRO A 34 2.30 6.31 -4.22
C PRO A 34 0.99 7.09 -4.31
N ALA A 35 0.24 6.83 -5.37
CA ALA A 35 -1.10 7.42 -5.54
C ALA A 35 -2.03 6.96 -4.41
N SER A 36 -2.92 7.85 -3.97
CA SER A 36 -3.88 7.56 -2.89
C SER A 36 -4.75 6.33 -3.18
N ARG A 37 -5.01 6.07 -4.47
CA ARG A 37 -5.73 4.92 -4.99
C ARG A 37 -5.00 4.38 -6.22
N ILE A 38 -4.78 3.08 -6.27
CA ILE A 38 -4.00 2.40 -7.31
C ILE A 38 -4.90 1.37 -7.99
N GLY A 39 -4.88 1.37 -9.33
CA GLY A 39 -5.74 0.52 -10.14
C GLY A 39 -6.77 1.32 -10.95
N PRO A 40 -7.50 0.64 -11.84
CA PRO A 40 -8.37 1.26 -12.81
C PRO A 40 -9.58 1.86 -12.09
N TYR A 41 -10.06 2.99 -12.59
CA TYR A 41 -11.39 3.49 -12.24
C TYR A 41 -12.45 2.70 -13.01
N GLU A 42 -12.45 1.39 -12.84
CA GLU A 42 -13.51 0.53 -13.34
C GLU A 42 -13.98 -0.32 -12.17
N SER A 43 -15.19 -0.05 -11.72
CA SER A 43 -15.97 -1.05 -10.99
C SER A 43 -16.21 -2.19 -11.97
N THR A 44 -15.35 -3.20 -11.97
CA THR A 44 -15.54 -4.42 -12.78
C THR A 44 -16.80 -5.19 -12.39
N CYS A 45 -17.51 -4.74 -11.35
CA CYS A 45 -18.87 -5.14 -11.08
C CYS A 45 -19.82 -3.94 -11.04
N THR A 46 -20.84 -4.03 -11.89
CA THR A 46 -21.94 -3.07 -11.96
C THR A 46 -22.85 -3.12 -10.73
N THR A 47 -22.80 -4.20 -9.94
CA THR A 47 -23.65 -4.44 -8.76
C THR A 47 -22.94 -4.22 -7.42
N CYS A 48 -21.62 -4.22 -7.37
CA CYS A 48 -20.88 -3.82 -6.18
C CYS A 48 -20.39 -2.39 -6.36
N GLY A 49 -21.06 -1.45 -5.69
CA GLY A 49 -20.66 -0.04 -5.63
C GLY A 49 -19.37 0.20 -4.83
N LEU A 50 -18.40 -0.71 -4.92
CA LEU A 50 -17.14 -0.66 -4.19
C LEU A 50 -16.02 -0.32 -5.16
N ASP A 51 -15.29 0.74 -4.82
CA ASP A 51 -14.07 1.13 -5.49
C ASP A 51 -13.08 -0.06 -5.48
N SER A 52 -12.74 -0.56 -6.67
CA SER A 52 -11.84 -1.71 -6.83
C SER A 52 -10.35 -1.32 -6.78
N ARG A 53 -10.05 -0.05 -6.45
CA ARG A 53 -8.69 0.45 -6.32
C ARG A 53 -8.08 0.09 -4.97
N PHE A 54 -6.79 -0.22 -4.99
CA PHE A 54 -6.00 -0.44 -3.80
C PHE A 54 -5.57 0.86 -3.12
N SER A 55 -5.34 0.76 -1.81
CA SER A 55 -4.70 1.82 -1.06
C SER A 55 -3.25 2.04 -1.50
N ALA A 56 -2.77 3.28 -1.38
CA ALA A 56 -1.36 3.67 -1.51
C ALA A 56 -0.38 2.82 -0.67
N TYR A 57 -0.89 2.10 0.34
CA TYR A 57 -0.09 1.25 1.21
C TYR A 57 0.37 -0.05 0.53
N ILE A 58 -0.38 -0.58 -0.44
CA ILE A 58 -0.04 -1.84 -1.12
C ILE A 58 1.36 -1.80 -1.77
N PRO A 59 1.74 -0.78 -2.57
CA PRO A 59 3.09 -0.71 -3.13
C PRO A 59 4.17 -0.42 -2.08
N LEU A 60 3.80 -0.01 -0.86
CA LEU A 60 4.74 0.20 0.24
C LEU A 60 5.07 -1.09 0.99
N LEU A 61 4.25 -2.14 0.85
CA LEU A 61 4.42 -3.43 1.53
C LEU A 61 5.83 -4.03 1.39
N PRO A 62 6.47 -4.04 0.20
CA PRO A 62 7.82 -4.56 0.06
C PRO A 62 8.87 -3.76 0.87
N TYR A 63 8.62 -2.47 1.10
CA TYR A 63 9.54 -1.56 1.79
C TYR A 63 9.36 -1.54 3.32
N ILE A 64 8.38 -2.29 3.84
CA ILE A 64 8.13 -2.47 5.29
C ILE A 64 8.25 -3.95 5.70
N ASP A 65 9.03 -4.73 4.95
CA ASP A 65 9.24 -6.17 5.17
C ASP A 65 7.95 -7.03 5.07
N GLN A 66 6.93 -6.54 4.34
CA GLN A 66 5.68 -7.26 4.08
C GLN A 66 5.60 -7.77 2.62
N ALA A 67 6.74 -8.15 2.04
CA ALA A 67 6.80 -8.72 0.69
C ALA A 67 5.90 -9.96 0.48
N PRO A 68 5.79 -10.92 1.43
CA PRO A 68 4.88 -12.06 1.26
C PRO A 68 3.40 -11.65 1.19
N LEU A 69 3.02 -10.56 1.89
CA LEU A 69 1.67 -10.03 1.82
C LEU A 69 1.42 -9.33 0.48
N PHE A 70 2.42 -8.62 -0.04
CA PHE A 70 2.37 -8.06 -1.39
C PHE A 70 2.13 -9.15 -2.43
N GLU A 71 2.87 -10.26 -2.35
CA GLU A 71 2.74 -11.42 -3.23
C GLU A 71 1.38 -12.13 -3.11
N GLN A 72 0.84 -12.25 -1.90
CA GLN A 72 -0.51 -12.80 -1.71
C GLN A 72 -1.58 -11.91 -2.34
N ILE A 73 -1.45 -10.59 -2.19
CA ILE A 73 -2.39 -9.64 -2.77
C ILE A 73 -2.26 -9.65 -4.29
N THR A 74 -1.04 -9.61 -4.84
CA THR A 74 -0.82 -9.60 -6.28
C THR A 74 -1.20 -10.93 -6.93
N GLY A 75 -0.90 -12.05 -6.27
CA GLY A 75 -1.16 -13.41 -6.76
C GLY A 75 -2.64 -13.79 -6.77
N ASN A 76 -3.47 -13.22 -5.89
CA ASN A 76 -4.89 -13.54 -5.80
C ASN A 76 -5.78 -12.67 -6.70
N LEU A 77 -5.21 -11.71 -7.44
CA LEU A 77 -5.97 -10.81 -8.32
C LEU A 77 -6.47 -11.47 -9.61
N GLY A 78 -6.06 -12.72 -9.89
CA GLY A 78 -6.43 -13.43 -11.10
C GLY A 78 -6.10 -12.62 -12.36
N SER A 79 -6.52 -13.07 -13.53
CA SER A 79 -6.18 -12.49 -14.84
C SER A 79 -6.72 -11.06 -15.10
N THR A 80 -7.23 -10.36 -14.07
CA THR A 80 -7.60 -8.94 -14.15
C THR A 80 -6.35 -8.07 -14.14
N SER A 81 -5.61 -8.14 -15.25
CA SER A 81 -4.41 -7.37 -15.56
C SER A 81 -4.59 -5.84 -15.45
N TYR A 82 -5.82 -5.38 -15.23
CA TYR A 82 -6.19 -3.98 -15.09
C TYR A 82 -5.71 -3.36 -13.78
N VAL A 83 -5.64 -4.10 -12.66
CA VAL A 83 -5.31 -3.52 -11.34
C VAL A 83 -3.85 -3.04 -11.22
N TRP A 84 -2.96 -3.63 -12.03
CA TRP A 84 -1.57 -3.22 -12.20
C TRP A 84 -1.30 -2.53 -13.54
N ASN A 85 -2.31 -2.37 -14.41
CA ASN A 85 -2.22 -1.46 -15.55
C ASN A 85 -2.33 -0.01 -15.06
N THR A 86 -1.44 0.33 -14.14
CA THR A 86 -1.04 1.69 -13.94
C THR A 86 -0.05 1.98 -15.05
N GLY A 87 -0.57 2.28 -16.23
CA GLY A 87 0.09 3.24 -17.10
C GLY A 87 0.20 4.55 -16.33
N PHE A 88 1.11 4.60 -15.37
CA PHE A 88 1.66 5.84 -14.89
C PHE A 88 2.45 6.39 -16.08
N PRO A 89 2.23 7.64 -16.49
CA PRO A 89 3.22 8.32 -17.33
C PRO A 89 4.59 8.35 -16.64
#